data_AF-A0A3N9X6Z1-F1
#
_entry.id   AF-A0A3N9X6Z1-F1
#
_cell.length_a   1.000
_cell.length_b   1.000
_cell.length_c   1.000
_cell.angle_alpha   90.00
_cell.angle_beta   90.00
_cell.angle_gamma   90.00
#
_symmetry.space_group_name_H-M   'P 1'
#
loop_
_entity.id
_entity.type
_entity.pdbx_description
1 polymer ?
#
loop_
_entity_poly.entity_id
_entity_poly.type
_entity_poly.pdbx_seq_one_letter_code
_entity_poly.pdbx_strand_id
1 'polypeptide(L)'
;MMILGLVRWMQPVHGYDVRRELLSWSADKWANVQPGSIYHALRKLTEEGLLRAVATEQVGARPARTTYEVTVKGEDEFETLLRNSWWTISEPADPFVAAFSFLPAMPRAEAAAALRNRANLLRAGVESMRASLESDWVRNRKPAHVGWMFELWSARAEAEMSWCERIAERIDSGVSYLPAELDEAQGWSGWRDGLESPGTQAE
;
A
#
# COMPACT_ATOMS: atom_id res chain seq x y z
N MET A 1 10.70 -5.83 9.67
CA MET A 1 11.31 -6.48 8.49
C MET A 1 12.19 -5.55 7.67
N MET A 2 11.65 -4.52 6.97
CA MET A 2 12.42 -3.70 6.02
C MET A 2 13.70 -3.06 6.60
N ILE A 3 13.61 -2.43 7.77
CA ILE A 3 14.77 -1.79 8.41
C ILE A 3 15.82 -2.83 8.81
N LEU A 4 15.41 -3.96 9.39
CA LEU A 4 16.32 -5.07 9.72
C LEU A 4 17.03 -5.61 8.48
N GLY A 5 16.29 -5.86 7.39
CA GLY A 5 16.85 -6.36 6.14
C GLY A 5 17.85 -5.38 5.52
N LEU A 6 17.58 -4.07 5.61
CA LEU A 6 18.48 -3.06 5.08
C LEU A 6 19.75 -2.90 5.92
N VAL A 7 19.61 -2.89 7.26
CA VAL A 7 20.78 -2.90 8.16
C VAL A 7 21.61 -4.15 7.92
N ARG A 8 20.99 -5.33 7.86
CA ARG A 8 21.66 -6.59 7.53
C ARG A 8 22.48 -6.54 6.25
N TRP A 9 21.96 -5.89 5.21
CA TRP A 9 22.62 -5.80 3.91
C TRP A 9 23.80 -4.81 3.90
N MET A 10 23.67 -3.68 4.61
CA MET A 10 24.62 -2.57 4.57
C MET A 10 25.55 -2.49 5.80
N GLN A 11 25.38 -3.39 6.77
CA GLN A 11 26.07 -3.30 8.06
C GLN A 11 27.61 -3.32 7.94
N PRO A 12 28.31 -2.61 8.84
CA PRO A 12 27.77 -1.61 9.78
C PRO A 12 27.27 -0.36 9.05
N VAL A 13 26.07 0.15 9.38
CA VAL A 13 25.43 1.26 8.64
C VAL A 13 24.91 2.38 9.53
N HIS A 14 25.04 3.63 9.08
CA HIS A 14 24.43 4.76 9.79
C HIS A 14 22.92 4.85 9.56
N GLY A 15 22.17 5.27 10.58
CA GLY A 15 20.73 5.48 10.45
C GLY A 15 20.34 6.50 9.36
N TYR A 16 21.22 7.46 9.06
CA TYR A 16 21.03 8.36 7.92
C TYR A 16 21.10 7.64 6.57
N ASP A 17 22.05 6.73 6.40
CA ASP A 17 22.19 5.97 5.15
C ASP A 17 21.04 4.97 4.98
N VAL A 18 20.59 4.34 6.08
CA VAL A 18 19.37 3.52 6.11
C VAL A 18 18.16 4.32 5.62
N ARG A 19 17.97 5.54 6.17
CA ARG A 19 16.91 6.44 5.74
C ARG A 19 17.04 6.84 4.27
N ARG A 20 18.24 7.24 3.84
CA ARG A 20 18.48 7.67 2.46
C ARG A 20 18.14 6.56 1.46
N GLU A 21 18.51 5.32 1.78
CA GLU A 21 18.26 4.18 0.90
C GLU A 21 16.76 3.80 0.84
N LEU A 22 16.06 3.79 1.99
CA LEU A 22 14.60 3.57 1.98
C LEU A 22 13.84 4.62 1.18
N LEU A 23 14.29 5.88 1.22
CA LEU A 23 13.72 6.95 0.41
C LEU A 23 14.08 6.83 -1.07
N SER A 24 15.30 6.38 -1.40
CA SER A 24 15.69 6.15 -2.79
C SER A 24 14.84 5.04 -3.45
N TRP A 25 14.30 4.12 -2.65
CA TRP A 25 13.37 3.08 -3.09
C TRP A 25 11.90 3.53 -3.13
N SER A 26 11.59 4.77 -2.74
CA SER A 26 10.22 5.24 -2.50
C SER A 26 9.43 4.28 -1.60
N ALA A 27 10.08 3.73 -0.56
CA ALA A 27 9.49 2.72 0.33
C ALA A 27 8.28 3.25 1.14
N ASP A 28 8.10 4.56 1.22
CA ASP A 28 6.88 5.21 1.71
C ASP A 28 5.65 4.80 0.89
N LYS A 29 5.81 4.62 -0.42
CA LYS A 29 4.69 4.33 -1.34
C LYS A 29 4.23 2.88 -1.30
N TRP A 30 5.11 1.94 -0.99
CA TRP A 30 4.82 0.49 -1.12
C TRP A 30 5.08 -0.33 0.15
N ALA A 31 5.87 0.17 1.10
CA ALA A 31 6.14 -0.50 2.37
C ALA A 31 5.64 0.29 3.60
N ASN A 32 4.93 1.41 3.38
CA ASN A 32 4.44 2.32 4.43
C ASN A 32 5.55 2.76 5.42
N VAL A 33 6.79 2.89 4.91
CA VAL A 33 7.93 3.30 5.74
C VAL A 33 8.03 4.82 5.74
N GLN A 34 7.52 5.44 6.80
CA GLN A 34 7.53 6.89 6.92
C GLN A 34 8.93 7.41 7.28
N PRO A 35 9.46 8.43 6.58
CA PRO A 35 10.81 8.95 6.83
C PRO A 35 11.05 9.35 8.30
N GLY A 36 10.01 9.86 8.98
CA GLY A 36 10.06 10.29 10.37
C GLY A 36 10.13 9.14 11.38
N SER A 37 9.66 7.94 11.04
CA SER A 37 9.63 6.80 11.97
C SER A 37 10.91 5.95 11.94
N ILE A 38 11.79 6.15 10.95
CA ILE A 38 12.99 5.31 10.75
C ILE A 38 13.95 5.38 11.94
N TYR A 39 14.26 6.58 12.44
CA TYR A 39 15.15 6.71 13.61
C TYR A 39 14.53 6.14 14.89
N HIS A 40 13.22 6.31 15.07
CA HIS A 40 12.50 5.70 16.18
C HIS A 40 12.55 4.17 16.08
N ALA A 41 12.34 3.62 14.90
CA ALA A 41 12.41 2.18 14.65
C ALA A 41 13.82 1.61 14.87
N LEU A 42 14.88 2.29 14.42
CA LEU A 42 16.27 1.87 14.70
C LEU A 42 16.55 1.81 16.20
N ARG A 43 16.06 2.81 16.96
CA ARG A 43 16.19 2.82 18.43
C ARG A 43 15.43 1.66 19.06
N LYS A 44 14.16 1.48 18.70
CA LYS A 44 13.32 0.39 19.19
C LYS A 44 13.91 -0.99 18.90
N LEU A 45 14.40 -1.23 17.68
CA LEU A 45 15.07 -2.48 17.31
C LEU A 45 16.36 -2.71 18.11
N THR A 46 17.06 -1.63 18.50
CA THR A 46 18.23 -1.73 19.39
C THR A 46 17.81 -2.06 20.83
N GLU A 47 16.77 -1.41 21.36
CA GLU A 47 16.19 -1.69 22.69
C GLU A 47 15.68 -3.14 22.79
N GLU A 48 15.11 -3.67 21.71
CA GLU A 48 14.65 -5.06 21.60
C GLU A 48 15.80 -6.07 21.39
N GLY A 49 17.04 -5.60 21.26
CA GLY A 49 18.24 -6.42 21.05
C GLY A 49 18.34 -7.05 19.67
N LEU A 50 17.57 -6.58 18.69
CA LEU A 50 17.61 -7.01 17.29
C LEU A 50 18.73 -6.31 16.51
N LEU A 51 19.09 -5.10 16.92
CA LEU A 51 20.24 -4.36 16.44
C LEU A 51 21.22 -4.06 17.58
N ARG A 52 22.49 -3.85 17.25
CA ARG A 52 23.53 -3.35 18.15
C ARG A 52 24.14 -2.08 17.59
N ALA A 53 24.31 -1.07 18.44
CA ALA A 53 25.08 0.13 18.13
C ALA A 53 26.58 -0.17 18.28
N VAL A 54 27.39 0.11 17.25
CA VAL A 54 28.80 -0.35 17.18
C VAL A 54 29.80 0.78 17.35
N ALA A 55 29.59 1.91 16.68
CA ALA A 55 30.44 3.08 16.85
C ALA A 55 29.63 4.37 16.84
N THR A 56 30.07 5.32 17.66
CA THR A 56 29.72 6.73 17.54
C THR A 56 31.00 7.44 17.12
N GLU A 57 31.29 7.47 15.81
CA GLU A 57 32.43 8.27 15.35
C GLU A 57 32.09 9.75 15.50
N GLN A 58 32.90 10.45 16.28
CA GLN A 58 32.86 11.90 16.42
C GLN A 58 34.11 12.47 15.73
N VAL A 59 34.02 12.70 14.43
CA VAL A 59 35.09 13.40 13.69
C VAL A 59 34.88 14.91 13.85
N GLY A 60 35.66 15.52 14.74
CA GLY A 60 35.66 16.97 14.98
C GLY A 60 34.39 17.48 15.69
N ALA A 61 33.88 18.65 15.30
CA ALA A 61 32.73 19.31 15.94
C ALA A 61 31.34 18.80 15.48
N ARG A 62 31.28 17.69 14.73
CA ARG A 62 30.01 17.12 14.24
C ARG A 62 29.37 16.20 15.29
N PRO A 63 28.02 16.07 15.31
CA PRO A 63 27.34 15.14 16.19
C PRO A 63 27.84 13.71 15.96
N ALA A 64 28.05 12.97 17.05
CA ALA A 64 28.47 11.57 16.98
C ALA A 64 27.44 10.76 16.17
N ARG A 65 27.91 9.99 15.19
CA ARG A 65 27.03 9.20 14.31
C ARG A 65 27.02 7.74 14.71
N THR A 66 25.89 7.26 15.21
CA THR A 66 25.69 5.84 15.52
C THR A 66 25.64 4.99 14.25
N THR A 67 26.47 3.95 14.17
CA THR A 67 26.31 2.83 13.24
C THR A 67 25.59 1.66 13.91
N TYR A 68 24.84 0.91 13.11
CA TYR A 68 24.08 -0.25 13.53
C TYR A 68 24.55 -1.51 12.80
N GLU A 69 24.64 -2.60 13.55
CA GLU A 69 24.77 -3.97 13.05
C GLU A 69 23.55 -4.78 13.51
N VAL A 70 23.20 -5.82 12.77
CA VAL A 70 22.16 -6.76 13.20
C VAL A 70 22.77 -7.81 14.13
N THR A 71 21.99 -8.26 15.11
CA THR A 71 22.41 -9.30 16.06
C THR A 71 21.94 -10.68 15.57
N VAL A 72 22.44 -11.77 16.17
CA VAL A 72 21.91 -13.13 15.87
C VAL A 72 20.38 -13.19 16.05
N LYS A 73 19.86 -12.56 17.11
CA LYS A 73 18.41 -12.44 17.36
C LYS A 73 17.72 -11.65 16.23
N GLY A 74 18.34 -10.58 15.75
CA GLY A 74 17.84 -9.78 14.63
C GLY A 74 17.83 -10.53 13.30
N GLU A 75 18.81 -11.40 13.07
CA GLU A 75 18.85 -12.33 11.93
C GLU A 75 17.66 -13.29 11.95
N ASP A 76 17.46 -13.98 13.08
CA ASP A 76 16.37 -14.94 13.27
C ASP A 76 15.00 -14.28 13.10
N GLU A 77 14.84 -13.06 13.64
CA GLU A 77 13.61 -12.27 13.51
C GLU A 77 13.39 -11.83 12.05
N PHE A 78 14.43 -11.37 11.35
CA PHE A 78 14.31 -11.01 9.93
C PHE A 78 13.88 -12.20 9.09
N GLU A 79 14.49 -13.37 9.29
CA GLU A 79 14.12 -14.59 8.57
C GLU A 79 12.69 -15.03 8.89
N THR A 80 12.29 -14.99 10.16
CA THR A 80 10.93 -15.33 10.60
C THR A 80 9.90 -14.42 9.94
N LEU A 81 10.10 -13.10 10.00
CA LEU A 81 9.21 -12.13 9.37
C LEU A 81 9.13 -12.32 7.86
N LEU A 82 10.27 -12.52 7.20
CA LEU A 82 10.33 -12.75 5.77
C LEU A 82 9.52 -14.00 5.40
N ARG A 83 9.82 -15.15 6.02
CA ARG A 83 9.13 -16.41 5.73
C ARG A 83 7.64 -16.31 6.03
N ASN A 84 7.24 -15.67 7.12
CA ASN A 84 5.83 -15.46 7.44
C ASN A 84 5.11 -14.67 6.34
N SER A 85 5.72 -13.62 5.78
CA SER A 85 5.16 -12.88 4.64
C SER A 85 5.09 -13.68 3.33
N TRP A 86 5.95 -14.70 3.15
CA TRP A 86 5.88 -15.59 1.99
C TRP A 86 4.82 -16.69 2.16
N TRP A 87 4.64 -17.22 3.37
CA TRP A 87 3.74 -18.33 3.66
C TRP A 87 2.33 -17.90 4.05
N THR A 88 2.12 -16.62 4.34
CA THR A 88 0.83 -16.07 4.78
C THR A 88 0.34 -15.03 3.78
N ILE A 89 -0.91 -15.16 3.36
CA ILE A 89 -1.60 -14.12 2.62
C ILE A 89 -2.20 -13.15 3.65
N SER A 90 -1.73 -11.90 3.62
CA SER A 90 -2.29 -10.80 4.40
C SER A 90 -2.79 -9.74 3.43
N GLU A 91 -4.08 -9.42 3.51
CA GLU A 91 -4.67 -8.34 2.72
C GLU A 91 -4.59 -7.04 3.51
N PRO A 92 -4.01 -5.96 2.96
CA PRO A 92 -4.05 -4.66 3.60
C PRO A 92 -5.49 -4.17 3.69
N ALA A 93 -5.83 -3.43 4.75
CA ALA A 93 -7.11 -2.76 4.84
C ALA A 93 -7.25 -1.77 3.67
N ASP A 94 -8.26 -1.97 2.81
CA ASP A 94 -8.54 -1.10 1.67
C ASP A 94 -9.72 -0.16 1.99
N PRO A 95 -9.47 1.15 2.16
CA PRO A 95 -10.53 2.13 2.39
C PRO A 95 -11.58 2.16 1.28
N PHE A 96 -11.23 1.80 0.05
CA PHE A 96 -12.17 1.73 -1.05
C PHE A 96 -13.17 0.59 -0.85
N VAL A 97 -12.72 -0.59 -0.42
CA VAL A 97 -13.62 -1.72 -0.11
C VAL A 97 -14.57 -1.36 1.04
N ALA A 98 -14.06 -0.66 2.05
CA ALA A 98 -14.90 -0.15 3.14
C ALA A 98 -15.97 0.83 2.63
N ALA A 99 -15.59 1.80 1.76
CA ALA A 99 -16.56 2.72 1.15
C ALA A 99 -17.57 1.99 0.25
N PHE A 100 -17.10 1.00 -0.53
CA PHE A 100 -17.95 0.21 -1.43
C PHE A 100 -19.00 -0.62 -0.68
N SER A 101 -18.73 -1.02 0.57
CA SER A 101 -19.74 -1.70 1.40
C SER A 101 -21.00 -0.85 1.64
N PHE A 102 -20.88 0.48 1.48
CA PHE A 102 -21.98 1.44 1.54
C PHE A 102 -22.42 1.92 0.16
N LEU A 103 -22.15 1.17 -0.92
CA LEU A 103 -22.55 1.53 -2.30
C LEU A 103 -24.00 2.03 -2.40
N PRO A 104 -25.02 1.44 -1.73
CA PRO A 104 -26.38 1.94 -1.81
C PRO A 104 -26.55 3.39 -1.33
N ALA A 105 -25.70 3.90 -0.43
CA ALA A 105 -25.76 5.28 0.06
C ALA A 105 -25.40 6.33 -0.99
N MET A 106 -24.87 5.94 -2.15
CA MET A 106 -24.41 6.83 -3.20
C MET A 106 -25.39 6.84 -4.38
N PRO A 107 -25.69 8.01 -4.98
CA PRO A 107 -26.45 8.07 -6.22
C PRO A 107 -25.82 7.17 -7.30
N ARG A 108 -26.64 6.37 -7.99
CA ARG A 108 -26.13 5.36 -8.94
C ARG A 108 -25.22 5.94 -10.02
N ALA A 109 -25.61 7.08 -10.59
CA ALA A 109 -24.82 7.77 -11.62
C ALA A 109 -23.46 8.23 -11.07
N GLU A 110 -23.41 8.71 -9.82
CA GLU A 110 -22.18 9.09 -9.15
C GLU A 110 -21.30 7.86 -8.89
N ALA A 111 -21.87 6.75 -8.40
CA ALA A 111 -21.15 5.52 -8.15
C ALA A 111 -20.50 4.94 -9.42
N ALA A 112 -21.25 4.90 -10.53
CA ALA A 112 -20.72 4.45 -11.81
C ALA A 112 -19.61 5.39 -12.34
N ALA A 113 -19.80 6.71 -12.23
CA ALA A 113 -18.78 7.69 -12.60
C ALA A 113 -17.51 7.57 -11.74
N ALA A 114 -17.64 7.35 -10.43
CA ALA A 114 -16.53 7.17 -9.51
C ALA A 114 -15.71 5.91 -9.83
N LEU A 115 -16.37 4.79 -10.17
CA LEU A 115 -15.70 3.56 -10.61
C LEU A 115 -14.94 3.77 -11.93
N ARG A 116 -15.52 4.49 -12.91
CA ARG A 116 -14.82 4.84 -14.16
C ARG A 116 -13.63 5.74 -13.91
N ASN A 117 -13.76 6.72 -13.01
CA ASN A 117 -12.63 7.55 -12.61
C ASN A 117 -11.52 6.72 -11.95
N ARG A 118 -11.88 5.79 -11.06
CA ARG A 118 -10.92 4.85 -10.45
C ARG A 118 -10.20 4.01 -11.51
N ALA A 119 -10.92 3.47 -12.49
CA ALA A 119 -10.34 2.74 -13.62
C ALA A 119 -9.32 3.60 -14.41
N ASN A 120 -9.64 4.88 -14.66
CA ASN A 120 -8.73 5.80 -15.35
C ASN A 120 -7.45 6.07 -14.54
N LEU A 121 -7.55 6.24 -13.21
CA LEU A 121 -6.39 6.42 -12.34
C LEU A 121 -5.51 5.17 -12.33
N LEU A 122 -6.12 3.98 -12.24
CA LEU A 122 -5.39 2.70 -12.34
C LEU A 122 -4.68 2.56 -13.68
N ARG A 123 -5.34 2.93 -14.79
CA ARG A 123 -4.75 2.90 -16.14
C ARG A 123 -3.51 3.79 -16.23
N ALA A 124 -3.57 5.01 -15.73
CA ALA A 124 -2.42 5.91 -15.68
C ALA A 124 -1.26 5.30 -14.86
N GLY A 125 -1.56 4.62 -13.75
CA GLY A 125 -0.58 3.89 -12.96
C GLY A 125 0.06 2.73 -13.71
N VAL A 126 -0.72 1.91 -14.41
CA VAL A 126 -0.24 0.79 -15.25
C VAL A 126 0.71 1.29 -16.33
N GLU A 127 0.34 2.33 -17.06
CA GLU A 127 1.20 2.89 -18.11
C GLU A 127 2.52 3.44 -17.54
N SER A 128 2.48 4.06 -16.35
CA SER A 128 3.70 4.50 -15.65
C SER A 128 4.59 3.33 -15.22
N MET A 129 4.02 2.22 -14.75
CA MET A 129 4.76 1.01 -14.38
C MET A 129 5.37 0.33 -15.60
N ARG A 130 4.62 0.23 -16.71
CA ARG A 130 5.11 -0.30 -17.99
C ARG A 130 6.28 0.53 -18.53
N ALA A 131 6.15 1.85 -18.56
CA ALA A 131 7.24 2.74 -18.97
C ALA A 131 8.48 2.58 -18.07
N SER A 132 8.27 2.35 -16.77
CA SER A 132 9.36 2.08 -15.82
C SER A 132 10.09 0.76 -16.15
N LEU A 133 9.36 -0.30 -16.49
CA LEU A 133 9.92 -1.60 -16.92
C LEU A 133 10.72 -1.52 -18.22
N GLU A 134 10.41 -0.57 -19.09
CA GLU A 134 11.15 -0.33 -20.34
C GLU A 134 12.42 0.50 -20.14
N SER A 135 12.56 1.17 -19.00
CA SER A 135 13.74 2.00 -18.71
C SER A 135 15.02 1.18 -18.56
N ASP A 136 16.14 1.74 -19.05
CA ASP A 136 17.49 1.18 -18.86
C ASP A 136 17.81 0.93 -17.39
N TRP A 137 17.30 1.80 -16.51
CA TRP A 137 17.51 1.71 -15.07
C TRP A 137 16.89 0.43 -14.47
N VAL A 138 15.66 0.07 -14.84
CA VAL A 138 15.05 -1.18 -14.36
C VAL A 138 15.69 -2.40 -15.03
N ARG A 139 15.90 -2.36 -16.35
CA ARG A 139 16.39 -3.52 -17.11
C ARG A 139 17.81 -3.92 -16.77
N ASN A 140 18.71 -2.95 -16.57
CA ASN A 140 20.14 -3.21 -16.51
C ASN A 140 20.80 -2.82 -15.17
N ARG A 141 20.12 -2.11 -14.28
CA ARG A 141 20.73 -1.60 -13.02
C ARG A 141 20.06 -2.10 -11.73
N LYS A 142 18.99 -2.89 -11.82
CA LYS A 142 18.28 -3.45 -10.66
C LYS A 142 18.23 -4.97 -10.70
N PRO A 143 18.13 -5.65 -9.54
CA PRO A 143 17.87 -7.08 -9.50
C PRO A 143 16.59 -7.44 -10.26
N ALA A 144 16.59 -8.59 -10.95
CA ALA A 144 15.47 -9.04 -11.79
C ALA A 144 14.10 -9.05 -11.06
N HIS A 145 14.08 -9.42 -9.78
CA HIS A 145 12.85 -9.47 -8.99
C HIS A 145 12.16 -8.11 -8.82
N VAL A 146 12.89 -6.99 -8.97
CA VAL A 146 12.28 -5.66 -8.98
C VAL A 146 11.34 -5.52 -10.17
N GLY A 147 11.74 -6.00 -11.35
CA GLY A 147 10.87 -6.05 -12.53
C GLY A 147 9.62 -6.91 -12.27
N TRP A 148 9.79 -8.08 -11.67
CA TRP A 148 8.67 -8.97 -11.31
C TRP A 148 7.68 -8.34 -10.32
N MET A 149 8.16 -7.47 -9.42
CA MET A 149 7.26 -6.70 -8.54
C MET A 149 6.39 -5.72 -9.34
N PHE A 150 6.96 -4.99 -10.31
CA PHE A 150 6.19 -4.10 -11.21
C PHE A 150 5.20 -4.87 -12.09
N GLU A 151 5.57 -6.07 -12.54
CA GLU A 151 4.66 -6.97 -13.27
C GLU A 151 3.46 -7.36 -12.40
N LEU A 152 3.69 -7.78 -11.14
CA LEU A 152 2.62 -8.12 -10.20
C LEU A 152 1.69 -6.93 -9.92
N TRP A 153 2.24 -5.73 -9.70
CA TRP A 153 1.44 -4.53 -9.46
C TRP A 153 0.62 -4.13 -10.67
N SER A 154 1.20 -4.21 -11.88
CA SER A 154 0.49 -3.99 -13.14
C SER A 154 -0.67 -4.97 -13.29
N ALA A 155 -0.44 -6.26 -13.09
CA ALA A 155 -1.47 -7.29 -13.21
C ALA A 155 -2.64 -7.07 -12.24
N ARG A 156 -2.35 -6.68 -10.99
CA ARG A 156 -3.38 -6.34 -10.00
C ARG A 156 -4.21 -5.12 -10.43
N ALA A 157 -3.55 -4.06 -10.87
CA ALA A 157 -4.22 -2.83 -11.31
C ALA A 157 -5.07 -3.05 -12.58
N GLU A 158 -4.61 -3.87 -13.52
CA GLU A 158 -5.37 -4.23 -14.72
C GLU A 158 -6.63 -5.04 -14.39
N ALA A 159 -6.52 -6.00 -13.46
CA ALA A 159 -7.65 -6.78 -12.99
C ALA A 159 -8.70 -5.89 -12.30
N GLU A 160 -8.26 -4.96 -11.46
CA GLU A 160 -9.14 -4.01 -10.77
C GLU A 160 -9.77 -2.99 -11.74
N MET A 161 -9.00 -2.45 -12.69
CA MET A 161 -9.51 -1.57 -13.74
C MET A 161 -10.65 -2.24 -14.52
N SER A 162 -10.43 -3.48 -14.94
CA SER A 162 -11.43 -4.27 -15.66
C SER A 162 -12.66 -4.53 -14.78
N TRP A 163 -12.47 -4.75 -13.48
CA TRP A 163 -13.58 -4.90 -12.53
C TRP A 163 -14.38 -3.60 -12.39
N CYS A 164 -13.72 -2.45 -12.21
CA CYS A 164 -14.38 -1.15 -12.09
C CYS A 164 -15.27 -0.84 -13.30
N GLU A 165 -14.75 -1.03 -14.52
CA GLU A 165 -15.51 -0.80 -15.75
C GLU A 165 -16.74 -1.70 -15.84
N ARG A 166 -16.58 -3.00 -15.56
CA ARG A 166 -17.71 -3.96 -15.56
C ARG A 166 -18.78 -3.64 -14.53
N ILE A 167 -18.38 -3.23 -13.32
CA ILE A 167 -19.35 -2.91 -12.26
C ILE A 167 -20.04 -1.57 -12.55
N ALA A 168 -19.34 -0.57 -13.08
CA ALA A 168 -19.97 0.68 -13.52
C ALA A 168 -21.07 0.42 -14.56
N GLU A 169 -20.81 -0.45 -15.54
CA GLU A 169 -21.80 -0.84 -16.55
C GLU A 169 -23.03 -1.53 -15.93
N ARG A 170 -22.82 -2.43 -14.96
CA ARG A 170 -23.94 -3.07 -14.24
C ARG A 170 -24.77 -2.08 -13.43
N ILE A 171 -24.12 -1.07 -12.84
CA ILE A 171 -24.84 -0.02 -12.11
C ILE A 171 -25.71 0.79 -13.09
N ASP A 172 -25.17 1.20 -14.23
CA ASP A 172 -25.90 1.95 -15.25
C ASP A 172 -27.04 1.16 -15.88
N SER A 173 -26.89 -0.17 -16.00
CA SER A 173 -27.96 -1.05 -16.48
C SER A 173 -29.12 -1.22 -15.48
N GLY A 174 -29.07 -0.57 -14.32
CA GLY A 174 -30.12 -0.63 -13.31
C GLY A 174 -30.13 -1.93 -12.49
N VAL A 175 -29.00 -2.64 -12.37
CA VAL A 175 -28.95 -3.87 -11.55
C VAL A 175 -29.44 -3.61 -10.12
N SER A 176 -30.26 -4.52 -9.59
CA SER A 176 -30.62 -4.48 -8.17
C SER A 176 -29.38 -4.73 -7.32
N TYR A 177 -29.22 -3.94 -6.24
CA TYR A 177 -28.18 -4.18 -5.24
C TYR A 177 -28.61 -5.23 -4.20
N LEU A 178 -29.90 -5.57 -4.17
CA LEU A 178 -30.47 -6.58 -3.29
C LEU A 178 -30.70 -7.88 -4.07
N PRO A 179 -30.41 -9.04 -3.45
CA PRO A 179 -30.98 -10.31 -3.88
C PRO A 179 -32.50 -10.21 -3.98
N ALA A 180 -33.11 -10.91 -4.94
CA ALA A 180 -34.55 -10.85 -5.17
C ALA A 180 -35.35 -11.21 -3.89
N GLU A 181 -34.83 -12.10 -3.05
CA GLU A 181 -35.49 -12.50 -1.79
C GLU A 181 -35.38 -11.45 -0.67
N LEU A 182 -34.45 -10.49 -0.78
CA LEU A 182 -34.24 -9.43 0.22
C LEU A 182 -34.83 -8.08 -0.20
N ASP A 183 -35.23 -7.93 -1.45
CA ASP A 183 -35.89 -6.73 -1.96
C ASP A 183 -37.23 -6.44 -1.25
N GLU A 184 -37.86 -7.51 -0.73
CA GLU A 184 -39.12 -7.47 0.03
C GLU A 184 -38.94 -7.39 1.55
N ALA A 185 -37.69 -7.46 2.06
CA ALA A 185 -37.41 -7.46 3.49
C ALA A 185 -37.38 -6.04 4.06
N GLN A 186 -38.25 -5.77 5.04
CA GLN A 186 -38.56 -4.45 5.66
C GLN A 186 -37.35 -3.64 6.17
N GLY A 187 -36.17 -4.25 6.37
CA GLY A 187 -34.96 -3.56 6.85
C GLY A 187 -34.18 -2.82 5.77
N TRP A 188 -34.31 -3.22 4.50
CA TRP A 188 -33.56 -2.63 3.38
C TRP A 188 -34.37 -1.59 2.60
N SER A 189 -35.71 -1.64 2.67
CA SER A 189 -36.59 -0.62 2.11
C SER A 189 -36.38 0.75 2.79
N GLY A 190 -36.15 0.79 4.12
CA GLY A 190 -35.86 2.04 4.83
C GLY A 190 -34.54 2.72 4.41
N TRP A 191 -33.59 1.96 3.83
CA TRP A 191 -32.37 2.50 3.23
C TRP A 191 -32.63 3.13 1.84
N ARG A 192 -33.58 2.59 1.06
CA ARG A 192 -34.06 3.22 -0.19
C ARG A 192 -34.79 4.53 0.09
N ASP A 193 -35.72 4.53 1.05
CA ASP A 193 -36.56 5.69 1.37
C ASP A 193 -35.74 6.88 1.92
N GLY A 194 -34.63 6.61 2.61
CA GLY A 194 -33.73 7.65 3.13
C GLY A 194 -32.90 8.39 2.06
N LEU A 195 -32.83 7.87 0.84
CA LEU A 195 -32.06 8.44 -0.27
C LEU A 195 -32.93 9.16 -1.31
N GLU A 196 -34.25 8.93 -1.30
CA GLU A 196 -35.22 9.58 -2.19
C GLU A 196 -35.75 10.93 -1.64
N SER A 197 -35.06 11.57 -0.69
CA SER A 197 -35.42 12.92 -0.24
C SER A 197 -34.54 14.00 -0.90
N PRO A 198 -34.87 14.52 -2.10
CA PRO A 198 -34.35 15.79 -2.57
C PRO A 198 -35.19 16.94 -1.99
N GLY A 199 -34.52 18.00 -1.57
CA GLY A 199 -35.16 19.19 -1.03
C GLY A 199 -36.25 19.76 -1.96
N THR A 200 -37.38 20.13 -1.36
CA THR A 200 -38.24 21.22 -1.83
C THR A 200 -38.88 21.86 -0.60
N GLN A 201 -38.20 22.84 -0.02
CA GLN A 201 -38.86 23.93 0.69
C GLN A 201 -38.24 25.22 0.18
N ALA A 202 -38.83 25.72 -0.91
CA ALA A 202 -38.85 27.14 -1.19
C ALA A 202 -40.16 27.67 -0.57
N GLU A 203 -40.03 28.54 0.43
CA GLU A 203 -41.02 29.57 0.78
C GLU A 203 -40.29 30.91 0.83
#